data_AF-A0A182N0K2-F1
#
_entry.id   AF-A0A182N0K2-F1
#
_cell.length_a   1.000
_cell.length_b   1.000
_cell.length_c   1.000
_cell.angle_alpha   90.00
_cell.angle_beta   90.00
_cell.angle_gamma   90.00
#
_symmetry.space_group_name_H-M   'P 1'
#
loop_
_entity.id
_entity.type
_entity.pdbx_description
1 polymer ?
#
loop_
_entity_poly.entity_id
_entity_poly.type
_entity_poly.pdbx_seq_one_letter_code
_entity_poly.pdbx_strand_id
1 'polypeptide(L)'
;MENERDATADGAAAPTDDGGPMKTAQKELLRVREEFNQQRARMKELYLAKENECKRLAAESAGARKELEEAKAQLRIMEYSREKDAEEQRNKVEDENRTLKQLVNETLDESSIMRDTVQQLQCENARLVEEIQQLRDELADSNQVSPSLAKTVQQAKKIILKFGAADTSSCDNLEESMRKAQEDAEVLRSLVVPLEEEIKSLKEKLRLAYEEIETYTATQSAGPSHVPPQSSTLLGMLAPAPEEPPIAAPCEKCVAHEQALARAQDEQRKQAAASEKCAERLREQVAKEAALRADLEVQWHRKREEHKTEVQKLTDRAADTEQVLDKLRRDYAQLKVALRDELQQLTQEREHICYRLNGLQQDNDFLSGKYIASSDALKDQEINFPQSIAELQELVLTLHENLIVTKAGCEFAERKARSMQDEVALLQEQQHCRDREAQKSEQHYLHKQHQQQEQLRKQQHDFQQLGALRDELERTVAEHQKQNSELRMQIIELHACNERLERQNGDLRSKMAVLQEDLANNEAVQKDFVKLSQSLQMQLEKIRSADTQVRWQDDDDVDQCPNCKKEFTVTRRKQHCRHCGTIYCQPCLSKSVPSGPNRKPARVCDVCHTLLVQDTAPYFSREPPQSP
;
A
#
# COMPACT_ATOMS: atom_id res chain seq x y z
N MET A 1 -34.92 -99.97 -14.64
CA MET A 1 -35.69 -100.75 -13.64
C MET A 1 -36.92 -101.24 -14.37
N GLU A 2 -36.80 -102.41 -14.98
CA GLU A 2 -37.29 -103.72 -14.48
C GLU A 2 -38.66 -103.99 -15.12
N ASN A 3 -38.69 -104.89 -16.11
CA ASN A 3 -39.19 -106.27 -16.03
C ASN A 3 -40.73 -106.29 -15.89
N GLU A 4 -41.48 -106.87 -16.82
CA GLU A 4 -41.90 -108.29 -16.90
C GLU A 4 -42.92 -108.37 -18.06
N ARG A 5 -43.21 -109.46 -18.80
CA ARG A 5 -42.82 -110.87 -18.87
C ARG A 5 -43.38 -111.39 -20.19
N ASP A 6 -42.66 -112.33 -20.79
CA ASP A 6 -43.11 -113.24 -21.86
C ASP A 6 -44.20 -114.19 -21.36
N ALA A 7 -45.18 -114.52 -22.21
CA ALA A 7 -45.96 -115.76 -22.12
C ALA A 7 -46.54 -116.14 -23.49
N THR A 8 -46.06 -117.29 -23.96
CA THR A 8 -46.40 -118.06 -25.17
C THR A 8 -47.82 -118.66 -25.15
N ALA A 9 -48.49 -118.76 -26.31
CA ALA A 9 -48.87 -120.04 -26.96
C ALA A 9 -50.06 -119.92 -27.96
N ASP A 10 -49.84 -120.58 -29.10
CA ASP A 10 -50.65 -120.97 -30.25
C ASP A 10 -52.19 -121.02 -30.18
N GLY A 11 -52.78 -120.71 -31.35
CA GLY A 11 -54.16 -121.04 -31.71
C GLY A 11 -54.54 -120.54 -33.10
N ALA A 12 -54.09 -121.26 -34.14
CA ALA A 12 -54.44 -120.97 -35.53
C ALA A 12 -55.94 -121.12 -35.81
N ALA A 13 -56.57 -120.04 -36.29
CA ALA A 13 -57.78 -120.08 -37.10
C ALA A 13 -57.85 -118.80 -37.94
N ALA A 14 -57.47 -118.89 -39.21
CA ALA A 14 -58.01 -117.97 -40.22
C ALA A 14 -59.50 -118.31 -40.38
N PRO A 15 -60.40 -117.34 -40.53
CA PRO A 15 -60.53 -116.75 -41.85
C PRO A 15 -61.00 -115.27 -41.88
N THR A 16 -61.11 -114.76 -43.11
CA THR A 16 -61.93 -113.62 -43.56
C THR A 16 -61.49 -112.22 -43.16
N ASP A 17 -60.59 -111.70 -43.98
CA ASP A 17 -60.74 -110.44 -44.70
C ASP A 17 -62.18 -109.87 -44.73
N ASP A 18 -62.50 -108.95 -43.81
CA ASP A 18 -63.49 -107.88 -43.99
C ASP A 18 -63.25 -106.73 -42.98
N GLY A 19 -62.18 -105.94 -43.18
CA GLY A 19 -61.79 -104.89 -42.23
C GLY A 19 -61.14 -103.65 -42.85
N GLY A 20 -61.34 -103.45 -44.15
CA GLY A 20 -60.69 -102.42 -44.97
C GLY A 20 -61.05 -100.94 -44.68
N PRO A 21 -62.27 -100.58 -44.22
CA PRO A 21 -62.64 -99.18 -43.99
C PRO A 21 -62.56 -98.71 -42.52
N MET A 22 -62.82 -99.59 -41.55
CA MET A 22 -62.97 -99.20 -40.15
C MET A 22 -61.61 -98.96 -39.46
N LYS A 23 -60.59 -99.78 -39.79
CA LYS A 23 -59.21 -99.61 -39.28
C LYS A 23 -58.51 -98.39 -39.85
N THR A 24 -58.81 -98.01 -41.09
CA THR A 24 -58.32 -96.81 -41.77
C THR A 24 -58.94 -95.55 -41.18
N ALA A 25 -60.26 -95.52 -40.99
CA ALA A 25 -60.94 -94.41 -40.33
C ALA A 25 -60.44 -94.20 -38.88
N GLN A 26 -60.17 -95.29 -38.15
CA GLN A 26 -59.65 -95.21 -36.79
C GLN A 26 -58.18 -94.71 -36.74
N LYS A 27 -57.37 -95.04 -37.75
CA LYS A 27 -56.03 -94.46 -37.93
C LYS A 27 -56.08 -92.98 -38.27
N GLU A 28 -56.99 -92.55 -39.15
CA GLU A 28 -57.16 -91.13 -39.47
C GLU A 28 -57.64 -90.31 -38.27
N LEU A 29 -58.57 -90.84 -37.48
CA LEU A 29 -59.04 -90.18 -36.25
C LEU A 29 -57.91 -89.99 -35.24
N LEU A 30 -57.04 -91.00 -35.08
CA LEU A 30 -55.84 -90.89 -34.23
C LEU A 30 -54.87 -89.84 -34.77
N ARG A 31 -54.65 -89.81 -36.09
CA ARG A 31 -53.77 -88.82 -36.73
C ARG A 31 -54.26 -87.39 -36.54
N VAL A 32 -55.55 -87.14 -36.79
CA VAL A 32 -56.18 -85.82 -36.57
C VAL A 32 -56.10 -85.42 -35.09
N ARG A 33 -56.26 -86.37 -34.17
CA ARG A 33 -56.14 -86.12 -32.73
C ARG A 33 -54.71 -85.78 -32.31
N GLU A 34 -53.70 -86.44 -32.88
CA GLU A 34 -52.29 -86.10 -32.68
C GLU A 34 -51.94 -84.73 -33.28
N GLU A 35 -52.40 -84.43 -34.50
CA GLU A 35 -52.21 -83.12 -35.14
C GLU A 35 -52.85 -81.99 -34.30
N PHE A 36 -54.07 -82.19 -33.80
CA PHE A 36 -54.74 -81.24 -32.91
C PHE A 36 -53.99 -81.06 -31.59
N ASN A 37 -53.50 -82.15 -30.98
CA ASN A 37 -52.71 -82.07 -29.75
C ASN A 37 -51.37 -81.36 -29.98
N GLN A 38 -50.73 -81.56 -31.13
CA GLN A 38 -49.51 -80.83 -31.50
C GLN A 38 -49.77 -79.35 -31.73
N GLN A 39 -50.85 -78.98 -32.43
CA GLN A 39 -51.24 -77.58 -32.61
C GLN A 39 -51.54 -76.91 -31.26
N ARG A 40 -52.27 -77.59 -30.38
CA ARG A 40 -52.56 -77.11 -29.02
C ARG A 40 -51.29 -76.93 -28.19
N ALA A 41 -50.33 -77.85 -28.30
CA ALA A 41 -49.03 -77.73 -27.61
C ALA A 41 -48.25 -76.50 -28.11
N ARG A 42 -48.15 -76.31 -29.43
CA ARG A 42 -47.50 -75.12 -30.03
C ARG A 42 -48.18 -73.82 -29.60
N MET A 43 -49.50 -73.78 -29.57
CA MET A 43 -50.24 -72.59 -29.15
C MET A 43 -50.02 -72.27 -27.67
N LYS A 44 -49.93 -73.31 -26.82
CA LYS A 44 -49.60 -73.17 -25.41
C LYS A 44 -48.18 -72.65 -25.20
N GLU A 45 -47.21 -73.15 -25.96
CA GLU A 45 -45.83 -72.65 -25.94
C GLU A 45 -45.75 -71.18 -26.37
N LEU A 46 -46.46 -70.80 -27.44
CA LEU A 46 -46.49 -69.42 -27.93
C LEU A 46 -47.13 -68.46 -26.90
N TYR A 47 -48.20 -68.90 -26.26
CA TYR A 47 -48.86 -68.15 -25.20
C TYR A 47 -47.94 -67.94 -23.99
N LEU A 48 -47.27 -69.00 -23.52
CA LEU A 48 -46.30 -68.93 -22.42
C LEU A 48 -45.12 -68.02 -22.77
N ALA A 49 -44.61 -68.07 -24.01
CA ALA A 49 -43.55 -67.19 -24.48
C ALA A 49 -44.00 -65.72 -24.45
N LYS A 50 -45.22 -65.41 -24.91
CA LYS A 50 -45.77 -64.05 -24.86
C LYS A 50 -46.09 -63.57 -23.44
N GLU A 51 -46.55 -64.46 -22.57
CA GLU A 51 -46.77 -64.14 -21.16
C GLU A 51 -45.44 -63.78 -20.47
N ASN A 52 -44.37 -64.53 -20.75
CA ASN A 52 -43.03 -64.24 -20.23
C ASN A 52 -42.45 -62.94 -20.81
N GLU A 53 -42.69 -62.66 -22.09
CA GLU A 53 -42.30 -61.40 -22.72
C GLU A 53 -43.01 -60.20 -22.10
N CYS A 54 -44.32 -60.30 -21.86
CA CYS A 54 -45.08 -59.27 -21.14
C CYS A 54 -44.57 -59.06 -19.71
N LYS A 55 -44.23 -60.13 -18.98
CA LYS A 55 -43.65 -60.04 -17.64
C LYS A 55 -42.28 -59.35 -17.66
N ARG A 56 -41.44 -59.65 -18.66
CA ARG A 56 -40.13 -59.00 -18.83
C ARG A 56 -40.29 -57.50 -19.12
N LEU A 57 -41.16 -57.13 -20.07
CA LEU A 57 -41.42 -55.73 -20.40
C LEU A 57 -42.04 -54.96 -19.21
N ALA A 58 -42.90 -55.60 -18.42
CA ALA A 58 -43.44 -55.02 -17.20
C ALA A 58 -42.35 -54.75 -16.15
N ALA A 59 -41.40 -55.67 -15.98
CA ALA A 59 -40.26 -55.50 -15.08
C ALA A 59 -39.31 -54.39 -15.56
N GLU A 60 -39.01 -54.34 -16.85
CA GLU A 60 -38.19 -53.26 -17.45
C GLU A 60 -38.86 -51.89 -17.30
N SER A 61 -40.17 -51.82 -17.53
CA SER A 61 -40.94 -50.59 -17.33
C SER A 61 -41.01 -50.17 -15.85
N ALA A 62 -41.02 -51.10 -14.91
CA ALA A 62 -40.94 -50.81 -13.48
C ALA A 62 -39.55 -50.31 -13.08
N GLY A 63 -38.48 -50.91 -13.63
CA GLY A 63 -37.09 -50.47 -13.44
C GLY A 63 -36.87 -49.05 -13.95
N ALA A 64 -37.24 -48.78 -15.20
CA ALA A 64 -37.13 -47.44 -15.80
C ALA A 64 -37.93 -46.38 -15.02
N ARG A 65 -39.11 -46.75 -14.47
CA ARG A 65 -39.88 -45.85 -13.60
C ARG A 65 -39.15 -45.54 -12.30
N LYS A 66 -38.49 -46.52 -11.68
CA LYS A 66 -37.72 -46.32 -10.47
C LYS A 66 -36.51 -45.40 -10.71
N GLU A 67 -35.77 -45.65 -11.79
CA GLU A 67 -34.64 -44.79 -12.21
C GLU A 67 -35.09 -43.35 -12.48
N LEU A 68 -36.25 -43.17 -13.12
CA LEU A 68 -36.83 -41.85 -13.35
C LEU A 68 -37.18 -41.14 -12.04
N GLU A 69 -37.76 -41.83 -11.06
CA GLU A 69 -38.07 -41.24 -9.75
C GLU A 69 -36.81 -40.93 -8.94
N GLU A 70 -35.77 -41.76 -9.02
CA GLU A 70 -34.47 -41.47 -8.41
C GLU A 70 -33.79 -40.25 -9.05
N ALA A 71 -33.81 -40.15 -10.39
CA ALA A 71 -33.28 -38.99 -11.10
C ALA A 71 -34.05 -37.70 -10.77
N LYS A 72 -35.39 -37.77 -10.67
CA LYS A 72 -36.21 -36.64 -10.22
C LYS A 72 -35.88 -36.21 -8.79
N ALA A 73 -35.65 -37.17 -7.89
CA ALA A 73 -35.28 -36.86 -6.51
C ALA A 73 -33.91 -36.17 -6.45
N GLN A 74 -32.92 -36.65 -7.22
CA GLN A 74 -31.61 -36.02 -7.33
C GLN A 74 -31.69 -34.59 -7.88
N LEU A 75 -32.49 -34.37 -8.93
CA LEU A 75 -32.71 -33.03 -9.49
C LEU A 75 -33.30 -32.08 -8.46
N ARG A 76 -34.31 -32.49 -7.67
CA ARG A 76 -34.86 -31.64 -6.60
C ARG A 76 -33.83 -31.27 -5.54
N ILE A 77 -32.96 -32.21 -5.16
CA ILE A 77 -31.90 -31.94 -4.18
C ILE A 77 -30.91 -30.93 -4.76
N MET A 78 -30.51 -31.09 -6.03
CA MET A 78 -29.62 -30.14 -6.72
C MET A 78 -30.25 -28.75 -6.84
N GLU A 79 -31.54 -28.67 -7.19
CA GLU A 79 -32.29 -27.40 -7.26
C GLU A 79 -32.32 -26.70 -5.91
N TYR A 80 -32.64 -27.44 -4.84
CA TYR A 80 -32.65 -26.90 -3.47
C TYR A 80 -31.27 -26.41 -3.03
N SER A 81 -30.20 -27.18 -3.29
CA SER A 81 -28.83 -26.76 -2.97
C SER A 81 -28.45 -25.49 -3.74
N ARG A 82 -28.75 -25.43 -5.04
CA ARG A 82 -28.45 -24.26 -5.87
C ARG A 82 -29.21 -23.02 -5.41
N GLU A 83 -30.46 -23.18 -5.01
CA GLU A 83 -31.29 -22.08 -4.51
C GLU A 83 -30.76 -21.55 -3.17
N LYS A 84 -30.38 -22.45 -2.26
CA LYS A 84 -29.74 -22.10 -0.99
C LYS A 84 -28.42 -21.35 -1.20
N ASP A 85 -27.55 -21.86 -2.07
CA ASP A 85 -26.27 -21.20 -2.37
C ASP A 85 -26.50 -19.80 -2.97
N ALA A 86 -27.49 -19.65 -3.85
CA ALA A 86 -27.84 -18.36 -4.42
C ALA A 86 -28.39 -17.39 -3.36
N GLU A 87 -29.15 -17.88 -2.38
CA GLU A 87 -29.65 -17.07 -1.27
C GLU A 87 -28.53 -16.63 -0.33
N GLU A 88 -27.59 -17.51 0.00
CA GLU A 88 -26.41 -17.16 0.79
C GLU A 88 -25.55 -16.09 0.10
N GLN A 89 -25.38 -16.15 -1.22
CA GLN A 89 -24.68 -15.12 -1.98
C GLN A 89 -25.44 -13.80 -2.01
N ARG A 90 -26.78 -13.82 -2.17
CA ARG A 90 -27.60 -12.61 -2.08
C ARG A 90 -27.45 -11.92 -0.72
N ASN A 91 -27.48 -12.68 0.37
CA ASN A 91 -27.33 -12.13 1.72
C ASN A 91 -25.95 -11.49 1.93
N LYS A 92 -24.88 -12.13 1.45
CA LYS A 92 -23.52 -11.55 1.49
C LYS A 92 -23.45 -10.21 0.76
N VAL A 93 -23.99 -10.15 -0.46
CA VAL A 93 -24.00 -8.92 -1.27
C VAL A 93 -24.85 -7.83 -0.59
N GLU A 94 -25.96 -8.19 0.06
CA GLU A 94 -26.76 -7.23 0.83
C GLU A 94 -26.00 -6.66 2.03
N ASP A 95 -25.27 -7.51 2.77
CA ASP A 95 -24.46 -7.07 3.92
C ASP A 95 -23.26 -6.22 3.48
N GLU A 96 -22.59 -6.57 2.38
CA GLU A 96 -21.57 -5.73 1.75
C GLU A 96 -22.14 -4.37 1.32
N ASN A 97 -23.34 -4.35 0.73
CA ASN A 97 -23.99 -3.09 0.37
C ASN A 97 -24.37 -2.25 1.60
N ARG A 98 -24.79 -2.87 2.71
CA ARG A 98 -25.08 -2.16 3.96
C ARG A 98 -23.82 -1.51 4.53
N THR A 99 -22.72 -2.25 4.59
CA THR A 99 -21.43 -1.74 5.09
C THR A 99 -20.87 -0.64 4.20
N LEU A 100 -20.94 -0.78 2.87
CA LEU A 100 -20.55 0.29 1.95
C LEU A 100 -21.41 1.54 2.10
N LYS A 101 -22.73 1.40 2.25
CA LYS A 101 -23.63 2.55 2.51
C LYS A 101 -23.28 3.25 3.82
N GLN A 102 -22.97 2.50 4.86
CA GLN A 102 -22.54 3.07 6.13
C GLN A 102 -21.24 3.87 5.97
N LEU A 103 -20.24 3.29 5.30
CA LEU A 103 -18.96 3.96 5.06
C LEU A 103 -19.12 5.25 4.23
N VAL A 104 -19.98 5.22 3.20
CA VAL A 104 -20.30 6.41 2.40
C VAL A 104 -20.93 7.50 3.26
N ASN A 105 -21.88 7.14 4.13
CA ASN A 105 -22.50 8.11 5.03
C ASN A 105 -21.49 8.69 6.02
N GLU A 106 -20.66 7.85 6.65
CA GLU A 106 -19.58 8.31 7.55
C GLU A 106 -18.62 9.27 6.82
N THR A 107 -18.24 8.94 5.58
CA THR A 107 -17.37 9.80 4.75
C THR A 107 -18.06 11.13 4.39
N LEU A 108 -19.37 11.11 4.12
CA LEU A 108 -20.15 12.32 3.83
C LEU A 108 -20.30 13.21 5.07
N ASP A 109 -20.49 12.61 6.24
CA ASP A 109 -20.57 13.33 7.53
C ASP A 109 -19.22 13.97 7.87
N GLU A 110 -18.11 13.23 7.73
CA GLU A 110 -16.75 13.77 7.87
C GLU A 110 -16.51 14.92 6.89
N SER A 111 -16.88 14.74 5.61
CA SER A 111 -16.76 15.79 4.59
C SER A 111 -17.62 17.01 4.94
N SER A 112 -18.77 16.84 5.57
CA SER A 112 -19.60 17.94 6.06
C SER A 112 -18.89 18.71 7.16
N ILE A 113 -18.35 18.03 8.16
CA ILE A 113 -17.61 18.64 9.27
C ILE A 113 -16.39 19.41 8.75
N MET A 114 -15.67 18.84 7.78
CA MET A 114 -14.52 19.51 7.16
C MET A 114 -14.95 20.77 6.40
N ARG A 115 -16.07 20.72 5.67
CA ARG A 115 -16.61 21.92 4.99
C ARG A 115 -17.01 23.01 5.99
N ASP A 116 -17.67 22.65 7.09
CA ASP A 116 -18.06 23.60 8.13
C ASP A 116 -16.83 24.24 8.79
N THR A 117 -15.78 23.44 9.04
CA THR A 117 -14.51 23.93 9.59
C THR A 117 -13.82 24.90 8.62
N VAL A 118 -13.78 24.57 7.33
CA VAL A 118 -13.23 25.46 6.29
C VAL A 118 -14.02 26.78 6.24
N GLN A 119 -15.35 26.73 6.31
CA GLN A 119 -16.17 27.94 6.36
C GLN A 119 -15.89 28.79 7.60
N GLN A 120 -15.73 28.17 8.78
CA GLN A 120 -15.36 28.90 10.01
C GLN A 120 -14.01 29.59 9.86
N LEU A 121 -13.00 28.88 9.35
CA LEU A 121 -11.67 29.45 9.11
C LEU A 121 -11.70 30.56 8.07
N GLN A 122 -12.54 30.46 7.04
CA GLN A 122 -12.73 31.52 6.04
C GLN A 122 -13.38 32.78 6.67
N CYS A 123 -14.41 32.61 7.50
CA CYS A 123 -15.03 33.71 8.24
C CYS A 123 -14.03 34.38 9.19
N GLU A 124 -13.20 33.60 9.88
CA GLU A 124 -12.17 34.13 10.77
C GLU A 124 -11.07 34.85 10.01
N ASN A 125 -10.64 34.32 8.86
CA ASN A 125 -9.71 35.00 7.96
C ASN A 125 -10.30 36.34 7.48
N ALA A 126 -11.56 36.36 7.06
CA ALA A 126 -12.23 37.59 6.63
C ALA A 126 -12.26 38.63 7.75
N ARG A 127 -12.56 38.21 8.99
CA ARG A 127 -12.53 39.08 10.18
C ARG A 127 -11.13 39.63 10.45
N LEU A 128 -10.10 38.78 10.40
CA LEU A 128 -8.71 39.20 10.61
C LEU A 128 -8.24 40.15 9.49
N VAL A 129 -8.69 39.92 8.25
CA VAL A 129 -8.41 40.83 7.13
C VAL A 129 -9.07 42.19 7.35
N GLU A 130 -10.32 42.23 7.82
CA GLU A 130 -10.98 43.48 8.22
C GLU A 130 -10.23 44.18 9.36
N GLU A 131 -9.78 43.45 10.39
CA GLU A 131 -9.02 44.00 11.51
C GLU A 131 -7.66 44.56 11.05
N ILE A 132 -6.94 43.85 10.17
CA ILE A 132 -5.72 44.35 9.54
C ILE A 132 -6.01 45.60 8.70
N GLN A 133 -7.15 45.65 8.00
CA GLN A 133 -7.54 46.80 7.21
C GLN A 133 -7.87 48.01 8.10
N GLN A 134 -8.59 47.80 9.21
CA GLN A 134 -8.86 48.83 10.21
C GLN A 134 -7.56 49.36 10.82
N LEU A 135 -6.63 48.48 11.24
CA LEU A 135 -5.32 48.87 11.76
C LEU A 135 -4.47 49.61 10.71
N ARG A 136 -4.59 49.25 9.43
CA ARG A 136 -3.94 49.99 8.33
C ARG A 136 -4.56 51.37 8.12
N ASP A 137 -5.88 51.49 8.24
CA ASP A 137 -6.58 52.75 8.09
C ASP A 137 -6.30 53.67 9.29
N GLU A 138 -6.22 53.13 10.51
CA GLU A 138 -5.74 53.84 11.71
C GLU A 138 -4.27 54.28 11.57
N LEU A 139 -3.42 53.43 11.00
CA LEU A 139 -2.03 53.78 10.69
C LEU A 139 -1.93 54.82 9.56
N ALA A 140 -2.85 54.80 8.60
CA ALA A 140 -2.94 55.80 7.54
C ALA A 140 -3.40 57.16 8.08
N ASP A 141 -4.33 57.17 9.05
CA ASP A 141 -4.73 58.37 9.77
C ASP A 141 -3.61 58.91 10.67
N SER A 142 -2.81 58.04 11.29
CA SER A 142 -1.57 58.42 11.99
C SER A 142 -0.49 58.98 11.04
N ASN A 143 -0.44 58.49 9.80
CA ASN A 143 0.45 58.96 8.74
C ASN A 143 -0.01 60.24 8.02
N GLN A 144 -1.17 60.81 8.35
CA GLN A 144 -1.56 62.15 7.87
C GLN A 144 -0.61 63.26 8.38
N VAL A 145 0.34 62.95 9.27
CA VAL A 145 1.39 63.87 9.75
C VAL A 145 2.59 63.99 8.78
N SER A 146 2.62 63.32 7.62
CA SER A 146 3.68 63.57 6.61
C SER A 146 3.22 63.46 5.14
N PRO A 147 3.20 64.56 4.36
CA PRO A 147 2.60 64.59 3.02
C PRO A 147 3.41 63.92 1.89
N SER A 148 4.56 63.29 2.14
CA SER A 148 5.48 62.89 1.05
C SER A 148 5.17 61.54 0.40
N LEU A 149 4.28 60.72 0.97
CA LEU A 149 4.07 59.33 0.52
C LEU A 149 2.67 59.03 -0.07
N ALA A 150 1.84 60.05 -0.33
CA ALA A 150 0.48 59.86 -0.83
C ALA A 150 0.39 59.34 -2.28
N LYS A 151 1.42 59.57 -3.11
CA LYS A 151 1.40 59.18 -4.53
C LYS A 151 1.64 57.69 -4.78
N THR A 152 2.43 57.03 -3.93
CA THR A 152 2.79 55.61 -4.11
C THR A 152 1.64 54.68 -3.71
N VAL A 153 0.84 55.07 -2.71
CA VAL A 153 -0.29 54.27 -2.19
C VAL A 153 -1.49 54.25 -3.16
N GLN A 154 -1.73 55.35 -3.90
CA GLN A 154 -2.79 55.39 -4.91
C GLN A 154 -2.54 54.45 -6.09
N GLN A 155 -1.27 54.17 -6.40
CA GLN A 155 -0.90 53.26 -7.48
C GLN A 155 -1.08 51.79 -7.08
N ALA A 156 -0.89 51.45 -5.80
CA ALA A 156 -1.13 50.11 -5.26
C ALA A 156 -2.63 49.77 -5.16
N LYS A 157 -3.49 50.75 -4.81
CA LYS A 157 -4.94 50.57 -4.69
C LYS A 157 -5.62 50.19 -6.02
N LYS A 158 -5.03 50.58 -7.16
CA LYS A 158 -5.50 50.26 -8.51
C LYS A 158 -5.18 48.82 -8.96
N ILE A 159 -4.21 48.17 -8.31
CA ILE A 159 -3.76 46.81 -8.64
C ILE A 159 -4.58 45.77 -7.85
N ILE A 160 -4.97 46.09 -6.62
CA ILE A 160 -5.75 45.18 -5.75
C ILE A 160 -7.20 44.99 -6.26
N LEU A 161 -7.80 46.02 -6.87
CA LEU A 161 -9.14 45.95 -7.48
C LEU A 161 -9.22 45.07 -8.74
N LYS A 162 -8.11 44.53 -9.25
CA LYS A 162 -8.08 43.63 -10.42
C LYS A 162 -8.00 42.14 -10.08
N PHE A 163 -7.80 41.77 -8.82
CA PHE A 163 -7.70 40.37 -8.39
C PHE A 163 -8.97 39.80 -7.74
N GLY A 164 -10.04 40.59 -7.62
CA GLY A 164 -11.27 40.21 -6.92
C GLY A 164 -12.51 40.23 -7.81
N ALA A 165 -12.60 39.32 -8.78
CA ALA A 165 -13.87 38.95 -9.42
C ALA A 165 -13.74 37.54 -10.01
N ALA A 166 -13.95 36.53 -9.17
CA ALA A 166 -14.23 35.17 -9.62
C ALA A 166 -15.73 34.97 -9.51
N ASP A 167 -16.44 35.15 -10.62
CA ASP A 167 -17.85 34.78 -10.73
C ASP A 167 -17.97 33.25 -10.68
N THR A 168 -18.73 32.80 -9.71
CA THR A 168 -19.14 31.41 -9.53
C THR A 168 -20.31 31.09 -10.48
N SER A 169 -20.06 30.50 -11.64
CA SER A 169 -21.06 29.60 -12.25
C SER A 169 -20.50 28.74 -13.38
N SER A 170 -20.84 27.46 -13.32
CA SER A 170 -20.90 26.48 -14.42
C SER A 170 -19.58 25.90 -14.92
N CYS A 171 -19.34 24.66 -14.46
CA CYS A 171 -18.60 23.63 -15.15
C CYS A 171 -19.20 23.40 -16.54
N ASP A 172 -18.36 23.38 -17.58
CA ASP A 172 -18.42 22.53 -18.78
C ASP A 172 -17.79 23.23 -19.99
N ASN A 173 -16.47 23.03 -20.14
CA ASN A 173 -15.80 22.80 -21.43
C ASN A 173 -14.29 22.66 -21.19
N LEU A 174 -13.80 21.41 -21.17
CA LEU A 174 -12.38 21.07 -21.03
C LEU A 174 -11.51 21.78 -22.09
N GLU A 175 -12.09 22.08 -23.25
CA GLU A 175 -11.45 22.78 -24.36
C GLU A 175 -11.14 24.26 -24.03
N GLU A 176 -12.02 24.95 -23.30
CA GLU A 176 -11.79 26.35 -22.87
C GLU A 176 -10.77 26.42 -21.73
N SER A 177 -10.74 25.42 -20.84
CA SER A 177 -9.73 25.30 -19.78
C SER A 177 -8.32 25.06 -20.34
N MET A 178 -8.19 24.21 -21.36
CA MET A 178 -6.92 23.99 -22.05
C MET A 178 -6.47 25.24 -22.81
N ARG A 179 -7.39 25.95 -23.50
CA ARG A 179 -7.05 27.19 -24.19
C ARG A 179 -6.60 28.28 -23.23
N LYS A 180 -7.28 28.43 -22.10
CA LYS A 180 -6.92 29.40 -21.05
C LYS A 180 -5.60 29.06 -20.37
N ALA A 181 -5.32 27.80 -20.07
CA ALA A 181 -4.02 27.37 -19.54
C ALA A 181 -2.88 27.61 -20.53
N GLN A 182 -3.16 27.51 -21.83
CA GLN A 182 -2.19 27.75 -22.89
C GLN A 182 -1.94 29.25 -23.12
N GLU A 183 -2.98 30.08 -23.05
CA GLU A 183 -2.91 31.54 -23.03
C GLU A 183 -2.15 32.04 -21.78
N ASP A 184 -2.45 31.50 -20.59
CA ASP A 184 -1.77 31.83 -19.33
C ASP A 184 -0.29 31.43 -19.36
N ALA A 185 0.05 30.26 -19.94
CA ALA A 185 1.43 29.84 -20.12
C ALA A 185 2.21 30.73 -21.11
N GLU A 186 1.53 31.27 -22.13
CA GLU A 186 2.14 32.17 -23.10
C GLU A 186 2.34 33.58 -22.52
N VAL A 187 1.40 34.08 -21.72
CA VAL A 187 1.55 35.31 -20.95
C VAL A 187 2.70 35.19 -19.95
N LEU A 188 2.79 34.07 -19.22
CA LEU A 188 3.89 33.83 -18.30
C LEU A 188 5.24 33.75 -19.03
N ARG A 189 5.31 33.13 -20.21
CA ARG A 189 6.52 33.16 -21.05
C ARG A 189 6.89 34.59 -21.48
N SER A 190 5.90 35.42 -21.82
CA SER A 190 6.13 36.82 -22.19
C SER A 190 6.67 37.69 -21.04
N LEU A 191 6.43 37.30 -19.79
CA LEU A 191 6.92 37.99 -18.59
C LEU A 191 8.26 37.41 -18.09
N VAL A 192 8.43 36.08 -18.15
CA VAL A 192 9.61 35.40 -17.62
C VAL A 192 10.82 35.60 -18.53
N VAL A 193 10.66 35.57 -19.86
CA VAL A 193 11.79 35.72 -20.79
C VAL A 193 12.49 37.09 -20.64
N PRO A 194 11.76 38.24 -20.58
CA PRO A 194 12.40 39.53 -20.30
C PRO A 194 13.06 39.60 -18.92
N LEU A 195 12.46 38.98 -17.89
CA LEU A 195 13.04 38.93 -16.54
C LEU A 195 14.31 38.07 -16.50
N GLU A 196 14.37 36.96 -17.25
CA GLU A 196 15.57 36.14 -17.39
C GLU A 196 16.69 36.88 -18.13
N GLU A 197 16.35 37.68 -19.14
CA GLU A 197 17.29 38.56 -19.83
C GLU A 197 17.79 39.71 -18.94
N GLU A 198 16.92 40.32 -18.13
CA GLU A 198 17.32 41.31 -17.13
C GLU A 198 18.20 40.69 -16.04
N ILE A 199 17.89 39.48 -15.55
CA ILE A 199 18.73 38.78 -14.59
C ILE A 199 20.08 38.43 -15.21
N LYS A 200 20.15 38.03 -16.48
CA LYS A 200 21.42 37.82 -17.19
C LYS A 200 22.22 39.12 -17.32
N SER A 201 21.57 40.21 -17.70
CA SER A 201 22.18 41.55 -17.79
C SER A 201 22.70 42.05 -16.44
N LEU A 202 21.94 41.84 -15.36
CA LEU A 202 22.34 42.18 -13.99
C LEU A 202 23.50 41.31 -13.52
N LYS A 203 23.51 40.00 -13.84
CA LYS A 203 24.64 39.11 -13.55
C LYS A 203 25.91 39.52 -14.30
N GLU A 204 25.80 39.93 -15.56
CA GLU A 204 26.97 40.41 -16.32
C GLU A 204 27.48 41.75 -15.79
N LYS A 205 26.58 42.68 -15.43
CA LYS A 205 26.98 43.93 -14.77
C LYS A 205 27.62 43.68 -13.41
N LEU A 206 27.13 42.70 -12.65
CA LEU A 206 27.74 42.30 -11.39
C LEU A 206 29.14 41.70 -11.63
N ARG A 207 29.31 40.87 -12.67
CA ARG A 207 30.60 40.31 -13.08
C ARG A 207 31.60 41.41 -13.44
N LEU A 208 31.18 42.39 -14.24
CA LEU A 208 32.00 43.55 -14.64
C LEU A 208 32.35 44.44 -13.42
N ALA A 209 31.42 44.65 -12.50
CA ALA A 209 31.68 45.38 -11.26
C ALA A 209 32.68 44.64 -10.35
N TYR A 210 32.63 43.30 -10.31
CA TYR A 210 33.65 42.50 -9.61
C TYR A 210 35.02 42.58 -10.30
N GLU A 211 35.07 42.56 -11.64
CA GLU A 211 36.30 42.76 -12.44
C GLU A 211 36.91 44.16 -12.21
N GLU A 212 36.07 45.20 -12.11
CA GLU A 212 36.51 46.57 -11.75
C GLU A 212 37.05 46.65 -10.32
N ILE A 213 36.44 45.96 -9.36
CA ILE A 213 36.94 45.90 -7.96
C ILE A 213 38.27 45.12 -7.89
N GLU A 214 38.39 44.03 -8.65
CA GLU A 214 39.60 43.19 -8.69
C GLU A 214 40.76 43.92 -9.37
N THR A 215 40.50 44.68 -10.43
CA THR A 215 41.51 45.55 -11.05
C THR A 215 41.90 46.72 -10.16
N TYR A 216 40.95 47.33 -9.42
CA TYR A 216 41.25 48.42 -8.48
C TYR A 216 42.09 47.92 -7.28
N THR A 217 41.81 46.73 -6.76
CA THR A 217 42.58 46.07 -5.69
C THR A 217 43.95 45.58 -6.17
N ALA A 218 44.07 45.15 -7.44
CA ALA A 218 45.36 44.86 -8.08
C ALA A 218 46.22 46.14 -8.27
N THR A 219 45.62 47.29 -8.60
CA THR A 219 46.37 48.56 -8.69
C THR A 219 46.76 49.17 -7.34
N GLN A 220 46.04 48.89 -6.24
CA GLN A 220 46.47 49.30 -4.89
C GLN A 220 47.58 48.42 -4.29
N SER A 221 47.81 47.22 -4.84
CA SER A 221 48.84 46.28 -4.36
C SER A 221 50.17 46.37 -5.12
N ALA A 222 50.32 47.31 -6.06
CA ALA A 222 51.56 47.57 -6.79
C ALA A 222 52.07 49.03 -6.58
N GLY A 223 52.56 49.32 -5.36
CA GLY A 223 53.38 50.49 -5.06
C GLY A 223 54.60 50.07 -4.22
N PRO A 224 55.84 50.42 -4.60
CA PRO A 224 57.04 49.78 -4.05
C PRO A 224 57.51 50.45 -2.76
N SER A 225 57.88 49.66 -1.75
CA SER A 225 58.70 50.15 -0.62
C SER A 225 59.49 49.00 -0.01
N HIS A 226 60.66 48.77 -0.58
CA HIS A 226 61.81 48.21 0.12
C HIS A 226 62.45 49.35 0.93
N VAL A 227 62.84 49.11 2.19
CA VAL A 227 64.08 49.55 2.87
C VAL A 227 63.96 49.33 4.40
N PRO A 228 64.86 48.53 5.02
CA PRO A 228 65.25 48.59 6.44
C PRO A 228 66.56 49.42 6.60
N PRO A 229 67.20 49.54 7.77
CA PRO A 229 66.74 49.91 9.11
C PRO A 229 67.51 51.13 9.69
N GLN A 230 67.01 51.64 10.83
CA GLN A 230 67.71 52.36 11.93
C GLN A 230 68.25 53.81 11.80
N SER A 231 67.99 54.54 12.88
CA SER A 231 68.79 55.62 13.52
C SER A 231 68.76 57.03 12.91
N SER A 232 68.21 57.96 13.72
CA SER A 232 68.68 59.33 14.01
C SER A 232 69.17 60.21 12.86
N THR A 233 68.69 61.47 12.79
CA THR A 233 69.47 62.69 13.09
C THR A 233 68.80 63.95 12.48
N LEU A 234 68.67 65.01 13.30
CA LEU A 234 68.60 66.45 12.97
C LEU A 234 67.50 66.99 12.04
N LEU A 235 66.64 67.83 12.63
CA LEU A 235 66.59 69.22 12.18
C LEU A 235 66.32 70.16 13.38
N GLY A 236 67.32 70.97 13.73
CA GLY A 236 67.16 72.09 14.64
C GLY A 236 66.78 73.36 13.90
N MET A 237 65.99 74.21 14.54
CA MET A 237 66.25 75.65 14.77
C MET A 237 64.94 76.38 15.08
N LEU A 238 64.62 76.52 16.37
CA LEU A 238 64.21 77.78 17.00
C LEU A 238 64.19 77.56 18.53
N ALA A 239 65.04 78.32 19.22
CA ALA A 239 65.41 78.21 20.63
C ALA A 239 64.47 79.03 21.55
N PRO A 240 64.74 79.22 22.86
CA PRO A 240 64.53 78.22 23.91
C PRO A 240 63.77 78.74 25.17
N ALA A 241 63.22 77.80 25.94
CA ALA A 241 63.05 77.78 27.41
C ALA A 241 62.01 78.75 28.07
N PRO A 242 61.55 78.53 29.33
CA PRO A 242 61.96 77.51 30.31
C PRO A 242 60.84 76.76 31.10
N GLU A 243 61.28 75.65 31.72
CA GLU A 243 60.95 75.10 33.06
C GLU A 243 59.49 74.72 33.45
N GLU A 244 59.31 73.38 33.59
CA GLU A 244 58.57 72.58 34.60
C GLU A 244 57.26 73.10 35.25
N PRO A 245 56.24 72.25 35.59
CA PRO A 245 56.43 71.01 36.35
C PRO A 245 55.34 69.92 36.06
N PRO A 246 54.95 69.04 37.01
CA PRO A 246 55.08 67.59 36.90
C PRO A 246 53.76 66.87 36.53
N ILE A 247 53.89 65.63 36.06
CA ILE A 247 52.91 64.52 36.18
C ILE A 247 51.46 64.98 36.42
N ALA A 248 50.78 65.42 35.37
CA ALA A 248 49.33 65.52 35.43
C ALA A 248 48.79 64.08 35.38
N ALA A 249 48.11 63.70 36.46
CA ALA A 249 47.28 62.50 36.52
C ALA A 249 46.48 62.36 35.20
N PRO A 250 46.29 61.13 34.69
CA PRO A 250 45.58 60.94 33.44
C PRO A 250 44.24 61.65 33.57
N CYS A 251 43.99 62.62 32.68
CA CYS A 251 42.85 63.53 32.78
C CYS A 251 41.60 62.70 33.12
N GLU A 252 41.02 62.93 34.30
CA GLU A 252 39.94 62.08 34.84
C GLU A 252 38.77 62.00 33.86
N LYS A 253 38.56 63.06 33.06
CA LYS A 253 37.58 63.10 31.98
C LYS A 253 37.97 62.20 30.80
N CYS A 254 39.24 62.14 30.39
CA CYS A 254 39.70 61.24 29.32
C CYS A 254 39.62 59.76 29.75
N VAL A 255 40.02 59.43 30.98
CA VAL A 255 39.86 58.08 31.52
C VAL A 255 38.38 57.70 31.65
N ALA A 256 37.52 58.63 32.08
CA ALA A 256 36.08 58.42 32.10
C ALA A 256 35.49 58.23 30.69
N HIS A 257 35.97 58.96 29.68
CA HIS A 257 35.54 58.79 28.29
C HIS A 257 36.03 57.46 27.68
N GLU A 258 37.26 57.03 27.96
CA GLU A 258 37.78 55.71 27.55
C GLU A 258 37.01 54.57 28.23
N GLN A 259 36.71 54.71 29.52
CA GLN A 259 35.86 53.75 30.24
C GLN A 259 34.42 53.75 29.71
N ALA A 260 33.86 54.91 29.35
CA ALA A 260 32.53 55.01 28.75
C ALA A 260 32.49 54.39 27.34
N LEU A 261 33.54 54.59 26.53
CA LEU A 261 33.69 53.99 25.22
C LEU A 261 33.87 52.47 25.30
N ALA A 262 34.69 51.99 26.23
CA ALA A 262 34.85 50.56 26.49
C ALA A 262 33.53 49.92 26.94
N ARG A 263 32.76 50.58 27.82
CA ARG A 263 31.42 50.13 28.22
C ARG A 263 30.44 50.11 27.04
N ALA A 264 30.46 51.13 26.19
CA ALA A 264 29.61 51.19 25.00
C ALA A 264 29.98 50.09 23.97
N GLN A 265 31.28 49.83 23.77
CA GLN A 265 31.76 48.75 22.91
C GLN A 265 31.40 47.36 23.46
N ASP A 266 31.51 47.15 24.78
CA ASP A 266 31.08 45.91 25.42
C ASP A 266 29.56 45.72 25.34
N GLU A 267 28.77 46.78 25.50
CA GLU A 267 27.32 46.72 25.35
C GLU A 267 26.91 46.42 23.90
N GLN A 268 27.58 47.04 22.92
CA GLN A 268 27.37 46.76 21.51
C GLN A 268 27.77 45.33 21.13
N ARG A 269 28.86 44.80 21.70
CA ARG A 269 29.27 43.39 21.53
C ARG A 269 28.26 42.43 22.14
N LYS A 270 27.71 42.73 23.32
CA LYS A 270 26.64 41.94 23.94
C LYS A 270 25.36 41.96 23.11
N GLN A 271 24.98 43.12 22.57
CA GLN A 271 23.82 43.24 21.67
C GLN A 271 24.05 42.49 20.36
N ALA A 272 25.24 42.58 19.77
CA ALA A 272 25.61 41.81 18.57
C ALA A 272 25.53 40.30 18.82
N ALA A 273 26.13 39.81 19.91
CA ALA A 273 26.08 38.39 20.28
C ALA A 273 24.64 37.90 20.57
N ALA A 274 23.81 38.74 21.20
CA ALA A 274 22.39 38.43 21.42
C ALA A 274 21.60 38.35 20.10
N SER A 275 21.87 39.27 19.17
CA SER A 275 21.25 39.28 17.84
C SER A 275 21.68 38.09 16.98
N GLU A 276 22.95 37.68 17.08
CA GLU A 276 23.49 36.52 16.37
C GLU A 276 22.88 35.22 16.89
N LYS A 277 22.78 35.06 18.22
CA LYS A 277 22.08 33.92 18.84
C LYS A 277 20.58 33.89 18.52
N CYS A 278 19.95 35.04 18.33
CA CYS A 278 18.56 35.12 17.89
C CYS A 278 18.43 34.70 16.41
N ALA A 279 19.36 35.17 15.55
CA ALA A 279 19.41 34.79 14.14
C ALA A 279 19.66 33.29 13.95
N GLU A 280 20.55 32.68 14.72
CA GLU A 280 20.78 31.22 14.71
C GLU A 280 19.52 30.44 15.05
N ARG A 281 18.80 30.84 16.11
CA ARG A 281 17.54 30.21 16.50
C ARG A 281 16.47 30.30 15.41
N LEU A 282 16.36 31.46 14.75
CA LEU A 282 15.44 31.64 13.63
C LEU A 282 15.85 30.78 12.43
N ARG A 283 17.15 30.67 12.12
CA ARG A 283 17.66 29.78 11.06
C ARG A 283 17.31 28.32 11.35
N GLU A 284 17.46 27.86 12.59
CA GLU A 284 17.06 26.50 12.99
C GLU A 284 15.55 26.28 12.86
N GLN A 285 14.72 27.26 13.23
CA GLN A 285 13.27 27.17 13.06
C GLN A 285 12.88 27.10 11.59
N VAL A 286 13.45 27.94 10.75
CA VAL A 286 13.23 27.92 9.29
C VAL A 286 13.69 26.58 8.69
N ALA A 287 14.82 26.04 9.13
CA ALA A 287 15.31 24.73 8.67
C ALA A 287 14.37 23.59 9.08
N LYS A 288 13.83 23.61 10.30
CA LYS A 288 12.84 22.62 10.76
C LYS A 288 11.55 22.71 9.96
N GLU A 289 11.04 23.91 9.74
CA GLU A 289 9.84 24.09 8.91
C GLU A 289 10.07 23.67 7.45
N ALA A 290 11.25 23.95 6.88
CA ALA A 290 11.59 23.51 5.53
C ALA A 290 11.63 21.98 5.42
N ALA A 291 12.18 21.30 6.43
CA ALA A 291 12.17 19.84 6.50
C ALA A 291 10.74 19.27 6.62
N LEU A 292 9.88 19.90 7.43
CA LEU A 292 8.47 19.51 7.56
C LEU A 292 7.70 19.72 6.24
N ARG A 293 7.92 20.84 5.55
CA ARG A 293 7.31 21.10 4.23
C ARG A 293 7.74 20.05 3.21
N ALA A 294 9.04 19.73 3.15
CA ALA A 294 9.55 18.70 2.26
C ALA A 294 8.95 17.31 2.54
N ASP A 295 8.82 16.93 3.82
CA ASP A 295 8.18 15.67 4.19
C ASP A 295 6.69 15.64 3.81
N LEU A 296 5.95 16.72 4.07
CA LEU A 296 4.55 16.84 3.67
C LEU A 296 4.37 16.78 2.14
N GLU A 297 5.25 17.42 1.37
CA GLU A 297 5.25 17.34 -0.09
C GLU A 297 5.46 15.91 -0.58
N VAL A 298 6.44 15.19 -0.02
CA VAL A 298 6.69 13.78 -0.35
C VAL A 298 5.48 12.91 0.01
N GLN A 299 4.90 13.09 1.20
CA GLN A 299 3.71 12.36 1.62
C GLN A 299 2.52 12.62 0.70
N TRP A 300 2.32 13.88 0.31
CA TRP A 300 1.25 14.27 -0.60
C TRP A 300 1.45 13.72 -2.01
N HIS A 301 2.68 13.76 -2.54
CA HIS A 301 3.02 13.15 -3.81
C HIS A 301 2.79 11.63 -3.79
N ARG A 302 3.20 10.96 -2.71
CA ARG A 302 2.93 9.53 -2.53
C ARG A 302 1.43 9.24 -2.53
N LYS A 303 0.65 9.97 -1.73
CA LYS A 303 -0.82 9.79 -1.65
C LYS A 303 -1.51 10.05 -2.97
N ARG A 304 -1.08 11.10 -3.69
CA ARG A 304 -1.59 11.40 -5.03
C ARG A 304 -1.32 10.26 -6.01
N GLU A 305 -0.11 9.71 -6.03
CA GLU A 305 0.21 8.61 -6.94
C GLU A 305 -0.55 7.32 -6.56
N GLU A 306 -0.67 7.02 -5.26
CA GLU A 306 -1.53 5.93 -4.75
C GLU A 306 -2.97 6.09 -5.27
N HIS A 307 -3.59 7.26 -5.08
CA HIS A 307 -4.95 7.52 -5.55
C HIS A 307 -5.07 7.48 -7.07
N LYS A 308 -4.09 8.00 -7.81
CA LYS A 308 -4.06 7.94 -9.28
C LYS A 308 -4.04 6.49 -9.76
N THR A 309 -3.22 5.63 -9.15
CA THR A 309 -3.21 4.20 -9.50
C THR A 309 -4.52 3.52 -9.17
N GLU A 310 -5.17 3.88 -8.06
CA GLU A 310 -6.45 3.29 -7.67
C GLU A 310 -7.60 3.74 -8.58
N VAL A 311 -7.66 5.03 -8.94
CA VAL A 311 -8.62 5.55 -9.91
C VAL A 311 -8.45 4.89 -11.27
N GLN A 312 -7.20 4.69 -11.71
CA GLN A 312 -6.95 3.99 -12.97
C GLN A 312 -7.49 2.55 -12.93
N LYS A 313 -7.20 1.79 -11.86
CA LYS A 313 -7.73 0.43 -11.70
C LYS A 313 -9.26 0.39 -11.69
N LEU A 314 -9.90 1.34 -11.00
CA LEU A 314 -11.37 1.42 -10.96
C LEU A 314 -11.95 1.75 -12.33
N THR A 315 -11.27 2.61 -13.09
CA THR A 315 -11.67 2.99 -14.46
C THR A 315 -11.53 1.82 -15.42
N ASP A 316 -10.41 1.09 -15.35
CA ASP A 316 -10.17 -0.11 -16.16
C ASP A 316 -11.23 -1.18 -15.85
N ARG A 317 -11.49 -1.43 -14.56
CA ARG A 317 -12.56 -2.35 -14.12
C ARG A 317 -13.94 -1.91 -14.60
N ALA A 318 -14.26 -0.62 -14.55
CA ALA A 318 -15.53 -0.11 -15.05
C ALA A 318 -15.67 -0.35 -16.56
N ALA A 319 -14.63 -0.05 -17.34
CA ALA A 319 -14.61 -0.29 -18.79
C ALA A 319 -14.78 -1.78 -19.13
N ASP A 320 -14.10 -2.67 -18.41
CA ASP A 320 -14.25 -4.13 -18.59
C ASP A 320 -15.70 -4.58 -18.29
N THR A 321 -16.29 -4.06 -17.21
CA THR A 321 -17.68 -4.41 -16.87
C THR A 321 -18.69 -3.89 -17.90
N GLU A 322 -18.50 -2.70 -18.44
CA GLU A 322 -19.34 -2.16 -19.52
C GLU A 322 -19.23 -3.02 -20.78
N GLN A 323 -18.02 -3.45 -21.14
CA GLN A 323 -17.82 -4.32 -22.29
C GLN A 323 -18.54 -5.67 -22.14
N VAL A 324 -18.49 -6.27 -20.94
CA VAL A 324 -19.20 -7.51 -20.63
C VAL A 324 -20.72 -7.31 -20.69
N LEU A 325 -21.23 -6.20 -20.14
CA LEU A 325 -22.66 -5.87 -20.20
C LEU A 325 -23.14 -5.68 -21.64
N ASP A 326 -22.37 -5.00 -22.48
CA ASP A 326 -22.71 -4.79 -23.88
C ASP A 326 -22.65 -6.08 -24.71
N LYS A 327 -21.75 -7.00 -24.35
CA LYS A 327 -21.77 -8.35 -24.93
C LYS A 327 -23.05 -9.09 -24.51
N LEU A 328 -23.38 -9.09 -23.22
CA LEU A 328 -24.56 -9.77 -22.69
C LEU A 328 -25.86 -9.22 -23.31
N ARG A 329 -25.96 -7.90 -23.50
CA ARG A 329 -27.08 -7.24 -24.18
C ARG A 329 -27.23 -7.73 -25.63
N ARG A 330 -26.12 -7.84 -26.37
CA ARG A 330 -26.12 -8.36 -27.75
C ARG A 330 -26.53 -9.84 -27.80
N ASP A 331 -25.95 -10.66 -26.93
CA ASP A 331 -26.25 -12.09 -26.87
C ASP A 331 -27.73 -12.33 -26.51
N TYR A 332 -28.27 -11.57 -25.55
CA TYR A 332 -29.69 -11.62 -25.20
C TYR A 332 -30.60 -11.18 -26.36
N ALA A 333 -30.24 -10.12 -27.08
CA ALA A 333 -31.00 -9.66 -28.24
C ALA A 333 -31.03 -10.72 -29.35
N GLN A 334 -29.91 -11.38 -29.62
CA GLN A 334 -29.82 -12.47 -30.60
C GLN A 334 -30.67 -13.67 -30.16
N LEU A 335 -30.55 -14.09 -28.90
CA LEU A 335 -31.34 -15.19 -28.35
C LEU A 335 -32.85 -14.91 -28.45
N LYS A 336 -33.26 -13.67 -28.16
CA LYS A 336 -34.66 -13.25 -28.26
C LYS A 336 -35.20 -13.34 -29.69
N VAL A 337 -34.38 -13.01 -30.70
CA VAL A 337 -34.76 -13.15 -32.11
C VAL A 337 -34.86 -14.63 -32.48
N ALA A 338 -33.85 -15.43 -32.15
CA ALA A 338 -33.85 -16.86 -32.43
C ALA A 338 -35.07 -17.58 -31.84
N LEU A 339 -35.39 -17.31 -30.57
CA LEU A 339 -36.58 -17.87 -29.92
C LEU A 339 -37.89 -17.43 -30.57
N ARG A 340 -37.97 -16.19 -31.07
CA ARG A 340 -39.15 -15.70 -31.77
C ARG A 340 -39.34 -16.42 -33.10
N ASP A 341 -38.25 -16.61 -33.84
CA ASP A 341 -38.27 -17.28 -35.13
C ASP A 341 -38.66 -18.76 -34.97
N GLU A 342 -38.11 -19.45 -33.97
CA GLU A 342 -38.47 -20.84 -33.65
C GLU A 342 -39.94 -20.97 -33.23
N LEU A 343 -40.43 -20.05 -32.39
CA LEU A 343 -41.85 -20.04 -32.00
C LEU A 343 -42.77 -19.81 -33.22
N GLN A 344 -42.37 -18.92 -34.13
CA GLN A 344 -43.11 -18.67 -35.35
C GLN A 344 -43.14 -19.91 -36.26
N GLN A 345 -42.00 -20.60 -36.41
CA GLN A 345 -41.92 -21.83 -37.18
C GLN A 345 -42.82 -22.93 -36.59
N LEU A 346 -42.73 -23.18 -35.28
CA LEU A 346 -43.58 -24.16 -34.60
C LEU A 346 -45.07 -23.82 -34.73
N THR A 347 -45.42 -22.54 -34.72
CA THR A 347 -46.80 -22.09 -34.91
C THR A 347 -47.30 -22.42 -36.32
N GLN A 348 -46.48 -22.15 -37.35
CA GLN A 348 -46.80 -22.48 -38.74
C GLN A 348 -46.91 -23.99 -38.97
N GLU A 349 -45.98 -24.77 -38.42
CA GLU A 349 -46.01 -26.24 -38.51
C GLU A 349 -47.27 -26.82 -37.86
N ARG A 350 -47.64 -26.31 -36.67
CA ARG A 350 -48.89 -26.69 -35.99
C ARG A 350 -50.11 -26.40 -36.86
N GLU A 351 -50.20 -25.19 -37.42
CA GLU A 351 -51.32 -24.79 -38.28
C GLU A 351 -51.43 -25.67 -39.53
N HIS A 352 -50.29 -25.98 -40.16
CA HIS A 352 -50.22 -26.88 -41.30
C HIS A 352 -50.69 -28.30 -40.95
N ILE A 353 -50.29 -28.84 -39.80
CA ILE A 353 -50.74 -30.15 -39.31
C ILE A 353 -52.25 -30.14 -39.05
N CYS A 354 -52.78 -29.11 -38.39
CA CYS A 354 -54.22 -28.96 -38.15
C CYS A 354 -55.02 -28.92 -39.46
N TYR A 355 -54.52 -28.21 -40.48
CA TYR A 355 -55.16 -28.16 -41.79
C TYR A 355 -55.21 -29.54 -42.45
N ARG A 356 -54.10 -30.28 -42.46
CA ARG A 356 -54.04 -31.65 -43.01
C ARG A 356 -54.94 -32.62 -42.25
N LEU A 357 -54.98 -32.55 -40.92
CA LEU A 357 -55.85 -33.40 -40.10
C LEU A 357 -57.33 -33.15 -40.42
N ASN A 358 -57.74 -31.89 -40.54
CA ASN A 358 -59.12 -31.56 -40.93
C ASN A 358 -59.47 -32.06 -42.33
N GLY A 359 -58.55 -31.97 -43.29
CA GLY A 359 -58.75 -32.51 -44.64
C GLY A 359 -58.94 -34.04 -44.62
N LEU A 360 -58.04 -34.75 -43.92
CA LEU A 360 -58.14 -36.21 -43.79
C LEU A 360 -59.42 -36.65 -43.08
N GLN A 361 -59.89 -35.89 -42.09
CA GLN A 361 -61.15 -36.18 -41.41
C GLN A 361 -62.34 -36.04 -42.36
N GLN A 362 -62.40 -34.97 -43.16
CA GLN A 362 -63.46 -34.79 -44.16
C GLN A 362 -63.46 -35.90 -45.21
N ASP A 363 -62.28 -36.30 -45.69
CA ASP A 363 -62.15 -37.39 -46.66
C ASP A 363 -62.62 -38.73 -46.06
N ASN A 364 -62.32 -39.00 -44.79
CA ASN A 364 -62.76 -40.21 -44.10
C ASN A 364 -64.27 -40.24 -43.91
N ASP A 365 -64.86 -39.13 -43.47
CA ASP A 365 -66.31 -39.01 -43.31
C ASP A 365 -67.03 -39.19 -44.65
N PHE A 366 -66.47 -38.64 -45.73
CA PHE A 366 -67.00 -38.81 -47.09
C PHE A 366 -66.90 -40.24 -47.61
N LEU A 367 -65.73 -40.89 -47.44
CA LEU A 367 -65.50 -42.25 -47.91
C LEU A 367 -66.31 -43.27 -47.10
N SER A 368 -66.40 -43.12 -45.78
CA SER A 368 -67.21 -44.01 -44.93
C SER A 368 -68.69 -43.93 -45.30
N GLY A 369 -69.23 -42.72 -45.51
CA GLY A 369 -70.62 -42.52 -45.95
C GLY A 369 -70.92 -43.17 -47.30
N LYS A 370 -70.01 -43.02 -48.28
CA LYS A 370 -70.14 -43.67 -49.59
C LYS A 370 -70.03 -45.19 -49.51
N TYR A 371 -69.10 -45.70 -48.70
CA TYR A 371 -68.88 -47.14 -48.55
C TYR A 371 -70.09 -47.84 -47.92
N ILE A 372 -70.68 -47.24 -46.87
CA ILE A 372 -71.88 -47.78 -46.21
C ILE A 372 -73.06 -47.80 -47.17
N ALA A 373 -73.34 -46.67 -47.84
CA ALA A 373 -74.43 -46.58 -48.81
C ALA A 373 -74.29 -47.58 -49.98
N SER A 374 -73.06 -47.75 -50.48
CA SER A 374 -72.80 -48.69 -51.58
C SER A 374 -72.80 -50.16 -51.13
N SER A 375 -72.40 -50.44 -49.89
CA SER A 375 -72.49 -51.78 -49.29
C SER A 375 -73.93 -52.22 -49.08
N ASP A 376 -74.79 -51.34 -48.56
CA ASP A 376 -76.18 -51.68 -48.27
C ASP A 376 -77.00 -51.84 -49.55
N ALA A 377 -76.76 -51.00 -50.56
CA ALA A 377 -77.36 -51.15 -51.89
C ALA A 377 -76.99 -52.47 -52.60
N LEU A 378 -75.78 -53.01 -52.34
CA LEU A 378 -75.34 -54.29 -52.89
C LEU A 378 -75.91 -55.50 -52.12
N LYS A 379 -76.21 -55.35 -50.82
CA LYS A 379 -76.80 -56.41 -49.99
C LYS A 379 -78.30 -56.60 -50.26
N ASP A 380 -79.01 -55.52 -50.54
CA ASP A 380 -80.47 -55.53 -50.78
C ASP A 380 -80.83 -55.85 -52.24
N GLN A 381 -79.85 -56.21 -53.07
CA GLN A 381 -80.06 -56.50 -54.49
C GLN A 381 -80.62 -57.92 -54.67
N GLU A 382 -81.87 -58.04 -55.13
CA GLU A 382 -82.49 -59.34 -55.43
C GLU A 382 -81.88 -59.99 -56.69
N ILE A 383 -81.43 -61.25 -56.55
CA ILE A 383 -80.86 -62.04 -57.65
C ILE A 383 -82.01 -62.56 -58.53
N ASN A 384 -82.41 -61.79 -59.53
CA ASN A 384 -83.41 -62.20 -60.52
C ASN A 384 -82.76 -62.91 -61.71
N PHE A 385 -83.18 -64.15 -61.99
CA PHE A 385 -82.76 -64.89 -63.17
C PHE A 385 -83.64 -64.53 -64.38
N PRO A 386 -83.05 -64.20 -65.54
CA PRO A 386 -83.81 -63.81 -66.72
C PRO A 386 -84.69 -64.96 -67.21
N GLN A 387 -85.99 -64.70 -67.37
CA GLN A 387 -86.99 -65.72 -67.75
C GLN A 387 -87.30 -65.69 -69.25
N SER A 388 -86.76 -64.72 -70.00
CA SER A 388 -86.93 -64.57 -71.44
C SER A 388 -85.62 -64.29 -72.19
N ILE A 389 -85.58 -64.62 -73.49
CA ILE A 389 -84.42 -64.37 -74.37
C ILE A 389 -84.13 -62.85 -74.48
N ALA A 390 -85.17 -62.01 -74.43
CA ALA A 390 -85.04 -60.56 -74.47
C ALA A 390 -84.39 -60.01 -73.19
N GLU A 391 -84.82 -60.47 -72.01
CA GLU A 391 -84.19 -60.13 -70.72
C GLU A 391 -82.74 -60.59 -70.63
N LEU A 392 -82.42 -61.76 -71.22
CA LEU A 392 -81.05 -62.23 -71.30
C LEU A 392 -80.18 -61.33 -72.19
N GLN A 393 -80.70 -60.87 -73.34
CA GLN A 393 -79.99 -59.91 -74.21
C GLN A 393 -79.76 -58.56 -73.51
N GLU A 394 -80.75 -58.07 -72.77
CA GLU A 394 -80.65 -56.83 -71.97
C GLU A 394 -79.63 -56.97 -70.82
N LEU A 395 -79.63 -58.12 -70.12
CA LEU A 395 -78.65 -58.42 -69.09
C LEU A 395 -77.22 -58.48 -69.67
N VAL A 396 -77.05 -59.10 -70.84
CA VAL A 396 -75.74 -59.17 -71.53
C VAL A 396 -75.26 -57.77 -71.95
N LEU A 397 -76.14 -56.92 -72.46
CA LEU A 397 -75.80 -55.53 -72.79
C LEU A 397 -75.42 -54.74 -71.53
N THR A 398 -76.21 -54.87 -70.46
CA THR A 398 -75.93 -54.23 -69.16
C THR A 398 -74.61 -54.71 -68.57
N LEU A 399 -74.31 -56.02 -68.65
CA LEU A 399 -73.02 -56.58 -68.22
C LEU A 399 -71.86 -56.08 -69.09
N HIS A 400 -72.08 -55.91 -70.39
CA HIS A 400 -71.07 -55.35 -71.30
C HIS A 400 -70.81 -53.86 -70.99
N GLU A 401 -71.84 -53.08 -70.69
CA GLU A 401 -71.73 -51.69 -70.26
C GLU A 401 -71.00 -51.58 -68.92
N ASN A 402 -71.36 -52.42 -67.94
CA ASN A 402 -70.65 -52.52 -66.65
C ASN A 402 -69.17 -52.92 -66.83
N LEU A 403 -68.87 -53.83 -67.78
CA LEU A 403 -67.50 -54.20 -68.10
C LEU A 403 -66.71 -53.01 -68.70
N ILE A 404 -67.34 -52.20 -69.54
CA ILE A 404 -66.72 -50.98 -70.10
C ILE A 404 -66.43 -49.97 -68.97
N VAL A 405 -67.42 -49.71 -68.11
CA VAL A 405 -67.27 -48.77 -66.98
C VAL A 405 -66.19 -49.23 -66.01
N THR A 406 -66.18 -50.51 -65.64
CA THR A 406 -65.15 -51.08 -64.74
C THR A 406 -63.76 -51.04 -65.37
N LYS A 407 -63.64 -51.32 -66.68
CA LYS A 407 -62.36 -51.23 -67.39
C LYS A 407 -61.84 -49.79 -67.46
N ALA A 408 -62.70 -48.83 -67.78
CA ALA A 408 -62.35 -47.40 -67.75
C ALA A 408 -61.99 -46.93 -66.33
N GLY A 409 -62.69 -47.43 -65.31
CA GLY A 409 -62.39 -47.17 -63.89
C GLY A 409 -61.04 -47.74 -63.47
N CYS A 410 -60.70 -48.96 -63.87
CA CYS A 410 -59.38 -49.56 -63.64
C CYS A 410 -58.27 -48.75 -64.31
N GLU A 411 -58.44 -48.35 -65.57
CA GLU A 411 -57.46 -47.50 -66.26
C GLU A 411 -57.25 -46.15 -65.56
N PHE A 412 -58.32 -45.53 -65.07
CA PHE A 412 -58.22 -44.31 -64.28
C PHE A 412 -57.50 -44.54 -62.94
N ALA A 413 -57.83 -45.61 -62.23
CA ALA A 413 -57.19 -45.98 -60.98
C ALA A 413 -55.69 -46.27 -61.16
N GLU A 414 -55.30 -46.96 -62.24
CA GLU A 414 -53.90 -47.19 -62.59
C GLU A 414 -53.15 -45.89 -62.88
N ARG A 415 -53.74 -44.97 -63.65
CA ARG A 415 -53.12 -43.65 -63.92
C ARG A 415 -52.96 -42.85 -62.63
N LYS A 416 -53.96 -42.88 -61.74
CA LYS A 416 -53.90 -42.22 -60.44
C LYS A 416 -52.84 -42.85 -59.53
N ALA A 417 -52.72 -44.17 -59.52
CA ALA A 417 -51.68 -44.88 -58.77
C ALA A 417 -50.28 -44.53 -59.26
N ARG A 418 -50.07 -44.42 -60.58
CA ARG A 418 -48.79 -43.95 -61.15
C ARG A 418 -48.47 -42.51 -60.73
N SER A 419 -49.46 -41.61 -60.82
CA SER A 419 -49.28 -40.22 -60.35
C SER A 419 -48.93 -40.14 -58.87
N MET A 420 -49.52 -40.98 -58.02
CA MET A 420 -49.17 -41.05 -56.60
C MET A 420 -47.77 -41.63 -56.38
N GLN A 421 -47.34 -42.60 -57.18
CA GLN A 421 -45.97 -43.12 -57.13
C GLN A 421 -44.94 -42.04 -57.49
N ASP A 422 -45.22 -41.22 -58.51
CA ASP A 422 -44.36 -40.10 -58.90
C ASP A 422 -44.28 -39.04 -57.77
N GLU A 423 -45.40 -38.75 -57.10
CA GLU A 423 -45.44 -37.84 -55.96
C GLU A 423 -44.63 -38.38 -54.76
N VAL A 424 -44.77 -39.68 -54.46
CA VAL A 424 -43.97 -40.34 -53.41
C VAL A 424 -42.48 -40.29 -53.73
N ALA A 425 -42.08 -40.53 -54.99
CA ALA A 425 -40.68 -40.44 -55.41
C ALA A 425 -40.12 -39.02 -55.22
N LEU A 426 -40.92 -37.99 -55.54
CA LEU A 426 -40.52 -36.60 -55.40
C LEU A 426 -40.36 -36.19 -53.92
N LEU A 427 -41.26 -36.66 -53.05
CA LEU A 427 -41.16 -36.48 -51.60
C LEU A 427 -39.94 -37.20 -51.02
N GLN A 428 -39.62 -38.40 -51.51
CA GLN A 428 -38.41 -39.14 -51.09
C GLN A 428 -37.12 -38.40 -51.47
N GLU A 429 -37.03 -37.85 -52.69
CA GLU A 429 -35.88 -37.06 -53.11
C GLU A 429 -35.76 -35.78 -52.26
N GLN A 430 -36.87 -35.09 -51.99
CA GLN A 430 -36.88 -33.92 -51.12
C GLN A 430 -36.39 -34.25 -49.70
N GLN A 431 -36.79 -35.39 -49.15
CA GLN A 431 -36.34 -35.84 -47.84
C GLN A 431 -34.84 -36.17 -47.85
N HIS A 432 -34.34 -36.84 -48.89
CA HIS A 432 -32.91 -37.09 -49.05
C HIS A 432 -32.07 -35.80 -49.16
N CYS A 433 -32.57 -34.77 -49.84
CA CYS A 433 -31.92 -33.47 -49.88
C CYS A 433 -31.83 -32.84 -48.49
N ARG A 434 -32.94 -32.85 -47.74
CA ARG A 434 -32.98 -32.34 -46.35
C ARG A 434 -32.03 -33.09 -45.43
N ASP A 435 -31.99 -34.42 -45.52
CA ASP A 435 -31.10 -35.25 -44.71
C ASP A 435 -29.62 -34.95 -45.00
N ARG A 436 -29.26 -34.72 -46.28
CA ARG A 436 -27.89 -34.31 -46.66
C ARG A 436 -27.51 -32.94 -46.13
N GLU A 437 -28.44 -31.98 -46.14
CA GLU A 437 -28.22 -30.65 -45.56
C GLU A 437 -28.07 -30.71 -44.04
N ALA A 438 -28.93 -31.49 -43.38
CA ALA A 438 -28.86 -31.75 -41.95
C ALA A 438 -27.49 -32.36 -41.58
N GLN A 439 -27.02 -33.38 -42.29
CA GLN A 439 -25.71 -33.99 -42.06
C GLN A 439 -24.55 -33.01 -42.27
N LYS A 440 -24.60 -32.15 -43.30
CA LYS A 440 -23.57 -31.12 -43.50
C LYS A 440 -23.54 -30.11 -42.35
N SER A 441 -24.72 -29.69 -41.88
CA SER A 441 -24.83 -28.78 -40.75
C SER A 441 -24.29 -29.42 -39.47
N GLU A 442 -24.62 -30.68 -39.21
CA GLU A 442 -24.13 -31.46 -38.07
C GLU A 442 -22.60 -31.59 -38.08
N GLN A 443 -22.01 -31.92 -39.23
CA GLN A 443 -20.55 -31.97 -39.38
C GLN A 443 -19.90 -30.61 -39.11
N HIS A 444 -20.52 -29.52 -39.56
CA HIS A 444 -20.02 -28.17 -39.28
C HIS A 444 -20.08 -27.82 -37.79
N TYR A 445 -21.17 -28.19 -37.10
CA TYR A 445 -21.30 -28.02 -35.65
C TYR A 445 -20.28 -28.85 -34.88
N LEU A 446 -20.07 -30.12 -35.24
CA LEU A 446 -19.06 -30.99 -34.62
C LEU A 446 -17.64 -30.43 -34.82
N HIS A 447 -17.33 -29.92 -36.01
CA HIS A 447 -16.03 -29.29 -36.26
C HIS A 447 -15.83 -28.05 -35.38
N LYS A 448 -16.86 -27.18 -35.28
CA LYS A 448 -16.82 -25.99 -34.42
C LYS A 448 -16.69 -26.35 -32.94
N GLN A 449 -17.41 -27.39 -32.48
CA GLN A 449 -17.30 -27.91 -31.12
C GLN A 449 -15.87 -28.41 -30.83
N HIS A 450 -15.27 -29.15 -31.76
CA HIS A 450 -13.89 -29.62 -31.61
C HIS A 450 -12.89 -28.45 -31.53
N GLN A 451 -13.01 -27.44 -32.40
CA GLN A 451 -12.18 -26.23 -32.34
C GLN A 451 -12.31 -25.51 -31.00
N GLN A 452 -13.53 -25.35 -30.49
CA GLN A 452 -13.78 -24.74 -29.18
C GLN A 452 -13.20 -25.57 -28.03
N GLN A 453 -13.32 -26.90 -28.08
CA GLN A 453 -12.68 -27.78 -27.09
C GLN A 453 -11.16 -27.65 -27.11
N GLU A 454 -10.54 -27.57 -28.29
CA GLU A 454 -9.09 -27.43 -28.39
C GLU A 454 -8.62 -26.07 -27.88
N GLN A 455 -9.37 -25.00 -28.15
CA GLN A 455 -9.10 -23.67 -27.62
C GLN A 455 -9.23 -23.64 -26.09
N LEU A 456 -10.26 -24.29 -25.53
CA LEU A 456 -10.42 -24.41 -24.09
C LEU A 456 -9.28 -25.21 -23.45
N ARG A 457 -8.82 -26.30 -24.09
CA ARG A 457 -7.65 -27.06 -23.63
C ARG A 457 -6.37 -26.22 -23.61
N LYS A 458 -6.14 -25.40 -24.63
CA LYS A 458 -5.00 -24.46 -24.67
C LYS A 458 -5.07 -23.47 -23.51
N GLN A 459 -6.24 -22.84 -23.31
CA GLN A 459 -6.44 -21.91 -22.19
C GLN A 459 -6.25 -22.58 -20.82
N GLN A 460 -6.71 -23.81 -20.64
CA GLN A 460 -6.48 -24.59 -19.41
C GLN A 460 -4.99 -24.87 -19.20
N HIS A 461 -4.25 -25.19 -20.26
CA HIS A 461 -2.81 -25.40 -20.18
C HIS A 461 -2.07 -24.10 -19.81
N ASP A 462 -2.41 -22.99 -20.45
CA ASP A 462 -1.83 -21.67 -20.16
C ASP A 462 -2.12 -21.26 -18.71
N PHE A 463 -3.34 -21.51 -18.21
CA PHE A 463 -3.70 -21.25 -16.82
C PHE A 463 -2.88 -22.11 -15.84
N GLN A 464 -2.64 -23.39 -16.16
CA GLN A 464 -1.78 -24.25 -15.34
C GLN A 464 -0.32 -23.75 -15.33
N GLN A 465 0.20 -23.30 -16.47
CA GLN A 465 1.54 -22.71 -16.55
C GLN A 465 1.66 -21.43 -15.71
N LEU A 466 0.67 -20.54 -15.81
CA LEU A 466 0.62 -19.32 -14.99
C LEU A 466 0.52 -19.65 -13.50
N GLY A 467 -0.24 -20.69 -13.13
CA GLY A 467 -0.30 -21.20 -11.76
C GLY A 467 1.07 -21.68 -11.26
N ALA A 468 1.80 -22.46 -12.07
CA ALA A 468 3.14 -22.91 -11.72
C ALA A 468 4.14 -21.74 -11.57
N LEU A 469 4.05 -20.73 -12.46
CA LEU A 469 4.89 -19.54 -12.39
C LEU A 469 4.58 -18.69 -11.14
N ARG A 470 3.29 -18.56 -10.77
CA ARG A 470 2.88 -17.92 -9.51
C ARG A 470 3.50 -18.64 -8.31
N ASP A 471 3.38 -19.97 -8.26
CA ASP A 471 3.91 -20.75 -7.13
C ASP A 471 5.44 -20.65 -7.02
N GLU A 472 6.14 -20.53 -8.16
CA GLU A 472 7.58 -20.24 -8.19
C GLU A 472 7.88 -18.85 -7.64
N LEU A 473 7.13 -17.83 -8.09
CA LEU A 473 7.30 -16.46 -7.63
C LEU A 473 7.03 -16.34 -6.13
N GLU A 474 5.98 -16.99 -5.61
CA GLU A 474 5.67 -17.04 -4.17
C GLU A 474 6.82 -17.67 -3.37
N ARG A 475 7.44 -18.74 -3.88
CA ARG A 475 8.63 -19.34 -3.25
C ARG A 475 9.81 -18.37 -3.22
N THR A 476 10.11 -17.68 -4.33
CA THR A 476 11.20 -16.69 -4.36
C THR A 476 10.93 -15.50 -3.43
N VAL A 477 9.68 -15.03 -3.33
CA VAL A 477 9.29 -13.96 -2.41
C VAL A 477 9.47 -14.39 -0.95
N ALA A 478 9.06 -15.61 -0.60
CA ALA A 478 9.26 -16.14 0.75
C ALA A 478 10.75 -16.26 1.11
N GLU A 479 11.59 -16.68 0.16
CA GLU A 479 13.04 -16.76 0.35
C GLU A 479 13.67 -15.37 0.54
N HIS A 480 13.29 -14.39 -0.28
CA HIS A 480 13.75 -13.00 -0.12
C HIS A 480 13.25 -12.33 1.17
N GLN A 481 12.04 -12.68 1.64
CA GLN A 481 11.55 -12.24 2.95
C GLN A 481 12.38 -12.82 4.10
N LYS A 482 12.75 -14.10 4.01
CA LYS A 482 13.65 -14.73 4.97
C LYS A 482 15.02 -14.05 4.98
N GLN A 483 15.63 -13.85 3.81
CA GLN A 483 16.90 -13.12 3.68
C GLN A 483 16.82 -11.70 4.26
N ASN A 484 15.73 -10.97 4.00
CA ASN A 484 15.51 -9.65 4.61
C ASN A 484 15.43 -9.72 6.13
N SER A 485 14.77 -10.73 6.69
CA SER A 485 14.68 -10.90 8.15
C SER A 485 16.04 -11.19 8.79
N GLU A 486 16.86 -12.01 8.13
CA GLU A 486 18.23 -12.32 8.56
C GLU A 486 19.12 -11.07 8.52
N LEU A 487 19.08 -10.30 7.43
CA LEU A 487 19.83 -9.05 7.30
C LEU A 487 19.37 -8.01 8.34
N ARG A 488 18.07 -7.91 8.61
CA ARG A 488 17.55 -7.05 9.68
C ARG A 488 18.08 -7.45 11.05
N MET A 489 18.15 -8.74 11.34
CA MET A 489 18.72 -9.24 12.60
C MET A 489 20.21 -8.87 12.72
N GLN A 490 20.98 -9.06 11.64
CA GLN A 490 22.39 -8.68 11.60
C GLN A 490 22.60 -7.18 11.84
N ILE A 491 21.74 -6.31 11.27
CA ILE A 491 21.79 -4.87 11.52
C ILE A 491 21.56 -4.56 13.00
N ILE A 492 20.57 -5.21 13.63
CA ILE A 492 20.29 -5.03 15.07
C ILE A 492 21.49 -5.47 15.91
N GLU A 493 22.10 -6.62 15.61
CA GLU A 493 23.28 -7.12 16.32
C GLU A 493 24.48 -6.18 16.17
N LEU A 494 24.72 -5.68 14.96
CA LEU A 494 25.79 -4.71 14.68
C LEU A 494 25.56 -3.38 15.40
N HIS A 495 24.32 -2.88 15.42
CA HIS A 495 23.97 -1.68 16.18
C HIS A 495 24.22 -1.87 17.69
N ALA A 496 23.78 -3.00 18.26
CA ALA A 496 24.03 -3.30 19.67
C ALA A 496 25.53 -3.42 20.00
N CYS A 497 26.32 -3.96 19.07
CA CYS A 497 27.77 -4.02 19.19
C CYS A 497 28.40 -2.63 19.15
N ASN A 498 28.01 -1.80 18.18
CA ASN A 498 28.48 -0.42 18.06
C ASN A 498 28.18 0.40 19.31
N GLU A 499 26.94 0.36 19.84
CA GLU A 499 26.61 1.06 21.07
C GLU A 499 27.47 0.60 22.26
N ARG A 500 27.83 -0.70 22.32
CA ARG A 500 28.71 -1.23 23.37
C ARG A 500 30.12 -0.67 23.24
N LEU A 501 30.66 -0.65 22.03
CA LEU A 501 31.98 -0.08 21.74
C LEU A 501 32.02 1.43 21.96
N GLU A 502 30.94 2.15 21.65
CA GLU A 502 30.80 3.58 21.94
C GLU A 502 30.81 3.86 23.44
N ARG A 503 30.07 3.08 24.24
CA ARG A 503 30.12 3.17 25.71
C ARG A 503 31.54 2.92 26.24
N GLN A 504 32.20 1.87 25.77
CA GLN A 504 33.59 1.57 26.16
C GLN A 504 34.56 2.69 25.78
N ASN A 505 34.40 3.27 24.58
CA ASN A 505 35.19 4.44 24.16
C ASN A 505 34.91 5.67 25.03
N GLY A 506 33.66 5.91 25.40
CA GLY A 506 33.26 6.97 26.33
C GLY A 506 33.91 6.80 27.70
N ASP A 507 33.87 5.59 28.25
CA ASP A 507 34.52 5.26 29.54
C ASP A 507 36.03 5.46 29.48
N LEU A 508 36.69 5.01 28.41
CA LEU A 508 38.13 5.20 28.22
C LEU A 508 38.49 6.68 28.07
N ARG A 509 37.72 7.46 27.31
CA ARG A 509 37.92 8.92 27.20
C ARG A 509 37.76 9.60 28.55
N SER A 510 36.77 9.20 29.34
CA SER A 510 36.54 9.75 30.69
C SER A 510 37.70 9.43 31.62
N LYS A 511 38.19 8.18 31.61
CA LYS A 511 39.40 7.78 32.35
C LYS A 511 40.63 8.56 31.91
N MET A 512 40.82 8.78 30.61
CA MET A 512 41.92 9.59 30.10
C MET A 512 41.83 11.04 30.60
N ALA A 513 40.64 11.63 30.61
CA ALA A 513 40.43 12.99 31.12
C ALA A 513 40.77 13.10 32.61
N VAL A 514 40.31 12.16 33.44
CA VAL A 514 40.64 12.11 34.87
C VAL A 514 42.15 11.98 35.09
N LEU A 515 42.81 11.06 34.37
CA LEU A 515 44.26 10.89 34.48
C LEU A 515 45.05 12.12 34.02
N GLN A 516 44.56 12.86 33.01
CA GLN A 516 45.16 14.12 32.58
C GLN A 516 45.01 15.21 33.63
N GLU A 517 43.85 15.30 34.29
CA GLU A 517 43.61 16.24 35.38
C GLU A 517 44.49 15.91 36.59
N ASP A 518 44.56 14.65 37.00
CA ASP A 518 45.44 14.18 38.07
C ASP A 518 46.91 14.48 37.76
N LEU A 519 47.35 14.27 36.51
CA LEU A 519 48.71 14.60 36.10
C LEU A 519 48.97 16.10 36.21
N ALA A 520 48.05 16.95 35.73
CA ALA A 520 48.18 18.40 35.83
C ALA A 520 48.23 18.88 37.30
N ASN A 521 47.41 18.29 38.17
CA ASN A 521 47.42 18.54 39.61
C ASN A 521 48.76 18.13 40.24
N ASN A 522 49.26 16.94 39.91
CA ASN A 522 50.55 16.46 40.39
C ASN A 522 51.71 17.35 39.90
N GLU A 523 51.69 17.78 38.63
CA GLU A 523 52.67 18.73 38.10
C GLU A 523 52.63 20.09 38.81
N ALA A 524 51.43 20.59 39.12
CA ALA A 524 51.26 21.84 39.88
C ALA A 524 51.83 21.72 41.29
N VAL A 525 51.50 20.63 42.01
CA VAL A 525 52.04 20.34 43.35
C VAL A 525 53.57 20.24 43.32
N GLN A 526 54.14 19.57 42.32
CA GLN A 526 55.60 19.49 42.15
C GLN A 526 56.22 20.87 41.91
N LYS A 527 55.62 21.70 41.06
CA LYS A 527 56.09 23.09 40.82
C LYS A 527 56.08 23.90 42.12
N ASP A 528 55.04 23.77 42.93
CA ASP A 528 54.95 24.51 44.20
C ASP A 528 55.91 23.98 45.26
N PHE A 529 56.17 22.67 45.30
CA PHE A 529 57.22 22.10 46.14
C PHE A 529 58.62 22.63 45.74
N VAL A 530 58.90 22.73 44.44
CA VAL A 530 60.15 23.32 43.95
C VAL A 530 60.26 24.81 44.35
N LYS A 531 59.21 25.61 44.17
CA LYS A 531 59.20 27.01 44.62
C LYS A 531 59.41 27.13 46.13
N LEU A 532 58.73 26.30 46.92
CA LEU A 532 58.85 26.32 48.37
C LEU A 532 60.26 25.93 48.82
N SER A 533 60.85 24.89 48.22
CA SER A 533 62.22 24.47 48.54
C SER A 533 63.26 25.53 48.15
N GLN A 534 63.10 26.20 47.01
CA GLN A 534 63.94 27.34 46.62
C GLN A 534 63.78 28.52 47.58
N SER A 535 62.55 28.89 47.92
CA SER A 535 62.26 29.96 48.89
C SER A 535 62.86 29.65 50.26
N LEU A 536 62.76 28.41 50.72
CA LEU A 536 63.35 27.96 51.97
C LEU A 536 64.88 28.01 51.91
N GLN A 537 65.50 27.57 50.82
CA GLN A 537 66.96 27.69 50.63
C GLN A 537 67.41 29.16 50.64
N MET A 538 66.69 30.04 49.96
CA MET A 538 66.97 31.48 49.99
C MET A 538 66.81 32.07 51.39
N GLN A 539 65.77 31.69 52.13
CA GLN A 539 65.57 32.14 53.52
C GLN A 539 66.68 31.61 54.43
N LEU A 540 67.08 30.35 54.29
CA LEU A 540 68.18 29.76 55.05
C LEU A 540 69.52 30.43 54.74
N GLU A 541 69.78 30.77 53.47
CA GLU A 541 71.00 31.51 53.08
C GLU A 541 70.97 32.95 53.60
N LYS A 542 69.81 33.59 53.60
CA LYS A 542 69.61 34.92 54.21
C LYS A 542 69.82 34.89 55.73
N ILE A 543 69.41 33.83 56.42
CA ILE A 543 69.68 33.63 57.84
C ILE A 543 71.18 33.36 58.07
N ARG A 544 71.82 32.47 57.29
CA ARG A 544 73.26 32.18 57.41
C ARG A 544 74.14 33.41 57.17
N SER A 545 73.77 34.26 56.22
CA SER A 545 74.48 35.52 55.96
C SER A 545 74.23 36.56 57.06
N ALA A 546 73.05 36.56 57.70
CA ALA A 546 72.75 37.40 58.86
C ALA A 546 73.43 36.93 60.16
N ASP A 547 73.71 35.64 60.32
CA ASP A 547 74.23 35.03 61.55
C ASP A 547 75.77 35.07 61.73
N THR A 548 76.49 35.85 60.92
CA THR A 548 77.94 36.01 61.13
C THR A 548 78.30 37.00 62.26
N GLN A 549 77.32 37.63 62.92
CA GLN A 549 77.52 38.38 64.17
C GLN A 549 76.37 38.14 65.17
N VAL A 550 76.52 37.16 66.06
CA VAL A 550 75.70 37.07 67.28
C VAL A 550 76.17 38.18 68.24
N ARG A 551 75.54 39.36 68.16
CA ARG A 551 75.75 40.45 69.12
C ARG A 551 74.92 40.18 70.38
N TRP A 552 75.55 40.17 71.55
CA TRP A 552 74.83 40.23 72.83
C TRP A 552 74.11 41.57 72.90
N GLN A 553 72.77 41.54 72.89
CA GLN A 553 71.97 42.75 72.77
C GLN A 553 72.05 43.56 74.07
N ASP A 554 72.28 44.87 73.98
CA ASP A 554 72.36 45.73 75.16
C ASP A 554 70.95 45.99 75.73
N ASP A 555 70.85 46.15 77.05
CA ASP A 555 69.56 46.32 77.71
C ASP A 555 68.83 47.58 77.22
N ASP A 556 69.54 48.63 76.83
CA ASP A 556 68.97 49.89 76.35
C ASP A 556 68.37 49.82 74.93
N ASP A 557 68.70 48.77 74.16
CA ASP A 557 68.24 48.62 72.78
C ASP A 557 66.85 47.97 72.65
N VAL A 558 66.22 47.58 73.78
CA VAL A 558 65.00 46.77 73.79
C VAL A 558 63.98 47.23 74.82
N ASP A 559 62.90 47.85 74.36
CA ASP A 559 61.80 48.28 75.24
C ASP A 559 60.70 47.23 75.41
N GLN A 560 60.62 46.26 74.49
CA GLN A 560 59.56 45.25 74.44
C GLN A 560 60.11 43.85 74.19
N CYS A 561 59.51 42.84 74.83
CA CYS A 561 59.88 41.44 74.60
C CYS A 561 59.54 41.03 73.16
N PRO A 562 60.48 40.54 72.32
CA PRO A 562 60.23 40.21 70.93
C PRO A 562 59.19 39.10 70.72
N ASN A 563 59.06 38.18 71.69
CA ASN A 563 58.15 37.03 71.60
C ASN A 563 56.70 37.42 71.93
N CYS A 564 56.46 38.10 73.05
CA CYS A 564 55.09 38.47 73.48
C CYS A 564 54.71 39.93 73.19
N LYS A 565 55.63 40.73 72.65
CA LYS A 565 55.48 42.17 72.33
C LYS A 565 55.06 43.04 73.52
N LYS A 566 55.24 42.57 74.76
CA LYS A 566 54.92 43.34 75.96
C LYS A 566 56.14 44.13 76.45
N GLU A 567 55.91 45.37 76.87
CA GLU A 567 56.94 46.26 77.42
C GLU A 567 57.63 45.69 78.67
N PHE A 568 58.91 46.00 78.80
CA PHE A 568 59.70 45.71 79.99
C PHE A 568 59.43 46.76 81.07
N THR A 569 59.26 46.29 82.30
CA THR A 569 58.96 47.14 83.45
C THR A 569 59.79 46.66 84.65
N VAL A 570 59.78 47.39 85.76
CA VAL A 570 60.53 47.00 86.98
C VAL A 570 60.17 45.58 87.46
N THR A 571 58.92 45.15 87.25
CA THR A 571 58.44 43.79 87.57
C THR A 571 58.68 42.78 86.44
N ARG A 572 58.73 43.21 85.18
CA ARG A 572 59.09 42.37 84.03
C ARG A 572 60.52 42.66 83.59
N ARG A 573 61.47 41.94 84.19
CA ARG A 573 62.91 42.11 83.95
C ARG A 573 63.36 41.55 82.61
N LYS A 574 64.34 42.24 82.00
CA LYS A 574 65.07 41.85 80.78
C LYS A 574 65.95 40.63 81.06
N GLN A 575 65.95 39.64 80.19
CA GLN A 575 66.76 38.42 80.29
C GLN A 575 67.23 37.99 78.91
N HIS A 576 68.51 37.65 78.74
CA HIS A 576 69.03 37.22 77.43
C HIS A 576 68.81 35.73 77.16
N CYS A 577 68.55 35.40 75.91
CA CYS A 577 68.72 34.05 75.39
C CYS A 577 70.22 33.71 75.31
N ARG A 578 70.64 32.60 75.92
CA ARG A 578 72.06 32.20 75.94
C ARG A 578 72.54 31.60 74.63
N HIS A 579 71.67 31.49 73.63
CA HIS A 579 72.02 31.02 72.29
C HIS A 579 72.08 32.15 71.26
N CYS A 580 71.03 32.96 71.12
CA CYS A 580 70.99 34.07 70.15
C CYS A 580 71.36 35.45 70.72
N GLY A 581 71.54 35.59 72.03
CA GLY A 581 71.93 36.88 72.65
C GLY A 581 70.83 37.96 72.69
N THR A 582 69.62 37.69 72.19
CA THR A 582 68.47 38.62 72.21
C THR A 582 67.79 38.65 73.59
N ILE A 583 67.17 39.78 73.95
CA ILE A 583 66.49 39.97 75.24
C ILE A 583 65.01 39.55 75.17
N TYR A 584 64.55 38.79 76.17
CA TYR A 584 63.16 38.40 76.37
C TYR A 584 62.73 38.58 77.83
N CYS A 585 61.43 38.51 78.08
CA CYS A 585 60.89 38.45 79.44
C CYS A 585 60.98 37.04 80.03
N GLN A 586 61.01 36.93 81.36
CA GLN A 586 61.12 35.64 82.06
C GLN A 586 60.10 34.58 81.60
N PRO A 587 58.80 34.89 81.38
CA PRO A 587 57.85 33.91 80.85
C PRO A 587 58.23 33.35 79.47
N CYS A 588 58.82 34.17 78.61
CA CYS A 588 59.26 33.80 77.26
C CYS A 588 60.66 33.15 77.22
N LEU A 589 61.35 33.07 78.37
CA LEU A 589 62.65 32.42 78.57
C LEU A 589 62.54 31.28 79.60
N SER A 590 61.47 30.51 79.51
CA SER A 590 61.15 29.42 80.44
C SER A 590 61.87 28.10 80.14
N LYS A 591 62.36 27.93 78.91
CA LYS A 591 63.00 26.70 78.46
C LYS A 591 64.52 26.76 78.54
N SER A 592 65.15 25.61 78.76
CA SER A 592 66.59 25.48 78.92
C SER A 592 67.12 24.33 78.07
N VAL A 593 68.28 24.52 77.46
CA VAL A 593 68.97 23.50 76.66
C VAL A 593 70.37 23.26 77.21
N PRO A 594 70.92 22.03 77.13
CA PRO A 594 72.31 21.77 77.51
C PRO A 594 73.27 22.53 76.59
N SER A 595 74.10 23.42 77.14
CA SER A 595 75.05 24.24 76.36
C SER A 595 76.47 24.19 76.95
N GLY A 596 77.47 24.37 76.08
CA GLY A 596 78.90 24.31 76.39
C GLY A 596 79.46 22.89 76.63
N PRO A 597 80.78 22.76 76.85
CA PRO A 597 81.46 21.46 77.01
C PRO A 597 80.92 20.62 78.18
N ASN A 598 80.44 21.29 79.24
CA ASN A 598 79.96 20.67 80.48
C ASN A 598 78.43 20.46 80.51
N ARG A 599 77.73 20.64 79.38
CA ARG A 599 76.27 20.41 79.23
C ARG A 599 75.41 21.10 80.30
N LYS A 600 75.79 22.31 80.73
CA LYS A 600 75.03 23.05 81.74
C LYS A 600 73.72 23.57 81.12
N PRO A 601 72.59 23.58 81.87
CA PRO A 601 71.33 24.09 81.37
C PRO A 601 71.42 25.60 81.15
N ALA A 602 71.29 26.03 79.90
CA ALA A 602 71.29 27.43 79.49
C ALA A 602 69.88 27.81 79.01
N ARG A 603 69.34 28.91 79.56
CA ARG A 603 68.02 29.41 79.16
C ARG A 603 68.05 29.97 77.75
N VAL A 604 67.12 29.51 76.92
CA VAL A 604 67.00 29.90 75.52
C VAL A 604 65.55 30.27 75.20
N CYS A 605 65.37 31.15 74.21
CA CYS A 605 64.02 31.49 73.75
C CYS A 605 63.36 30.31 73.04
N ASP A 606 62.05 30.39 72.84
CA ASP A 606 61.26 29.30 72.24
C ASP A 606 61.76 28.89 70.85
N VAL A 607 62.20 29.86 70.03
CA VAL A 607 62.74 29.61 68.68
C VAL A 607 64.06 28.83 68.76
N CYS A 608 65.01 29.31 69.58
CA CYS A 608 66.29 28.63 69.78
C CYS A 608 66.14 27.25 70.42
N HIS A 609 65.15 27.06 71.30
CA HIS A 609 64.86 25.74 71.87
C HIS A 609 64.45 24.75 70.78
N THR A 610 63.56 25.13 69.87
CA THR A 610 63.16 24.28 68.74
C THR A 610 64.34 23.99 67.81
N LEU A 611 65.21 24.96 67.55
CA LEU A 611 66.37 24.76 66.67
C LEU A 611 67.44 23.83 67.28
N LEU A 612 67.61 23.88 68.61
CA LEU A 612 68.67 23.13 69.31
C LEU A 612 68.23 21.75 69.83
N VAL A 613 66.94 21.45 69.88
CA VAL A 613 66.39 20.18 70.38
C VAL A 613 65.64 19.48 69.24
N GLN A 614 66.23 18.40 68.71
CA GLN A 614 65.77 17.68 67.52
C GLN A 614 64.36 17.05 67.68
N ASP A 615 63.96 16.72 68.91
CA ASP A 615 62.67 16.05 69.19
C ASP A 615 61.52 17.02 69.53
N THR A 616 61.74 18.33 69.41
CA THR A 616 60.67 19.32 69.64
C THR A 616 59.93 19.68 68.36
N ALA A 617 58.59 19.68 68.41
CA ALA A 617 57.76 20.19 67.32
C ALA A 617 58.19 21.62 66.90
N PRO A 618 58.22 21.93 65.59
CA PRO A 618 58.64 23.24 65.09
C PRO A 618 57.85 24.37 65.78
N TYR A 619 58.52 25.47 66.12
CA TYR A 619 57.90 26.62 66.80
C TYR A 619 56.69 27.16 66.03
N PHE A 620 56.70 27.02 64.70
CA PHE A 620 55.63 27.43 63.78
C PHE A 620 54.47 26.42 63.65
N SER A 621 54.50 25.27 64.32
CA SER A 621 53.48 24.22 64.18
C SER A 621 52.36 24.28 65.21
N ARG A 622 52.19 25.41 65.92
CA ARG A 622 51.17 25.51 66.99
C ARG A 622 49.82 26.00 66.52
N GLU A 623 49.72 26.70 65.40
CA GLU A 623 48.45 27.09 64.77
C GLU A 623 48.62 27.19 63.24
N PRO A 624 47.64 26.76 62.43
CA PRO A 624 47.66 26.95 60.98
C PRO A 624 47.59 28.44 60.64
N PRO A 625 48.30 28.93 59.61
CA PRO A 625 48.07 30.28 59.11
C PRO A 625 46.60 30.39 58.71
N GLN A 626 45.87 31.35 59.28
CA GLN A 626 44.54 31.68 58.79
C GLN A 626 44.71 32.08 57.32
N SER A 627 44.06 31.32 56.45
CA SER A 627 43.95 31.61 55.03
C SER A 627 43.52 33.08 54.83
N PRO A 628 44.09 33.81 53.87
CA PRO A 628 43.60 35.14 53.52
C PRO A 628 42.13 35.11 53.08
#